data_AF-A0A8J7ND94-F1
#
_entry.id   AF-A0A8J7ND94-F1
#
_cell.length_a   1.000
_cell.length_b   1.000
_cell.length_c   1.000
_cell.angle_alpha   90.00
_cell.angle_beta   90.00
_cell.angle_gamma   90.00
#
_symmetry.space_group_name_H-M   'P 1'
#
loop_
_entity.id
_entity.type
_entity.pdbx_description
1 polymer ?
#
loop_
_entity_poly.entity_id
_entity_poly.type
_entity_poly.pdbx_seq_one_letter_code
_entity_poly.pdbx_strand_id
1 'polypeptide(L)'
;MQQLTTTPFGRRQVTSGLIASAARAAVPAADDAVDKWQVFRDLTTARAALGLPSRALTVLSALLSFHPETELCGDDPIIVFPSNRRLAERAHGMAEATLRRHLAALTEAGLILRHDSPNGKRYAARDGSGALSAVFGFDLRPLLVRAAEIAAAARATRDAAEALRRKRECLVLLIRDCDKLAAFIGPRDDPAGAASHTTPLAGLRAALRRKLDAAALDQLCNCAATIRSALETQAAALCQTVQSSGQDAQTER
;
A
#
# COMPACT_ATOMS: atom_id res chain seq x y z
N MET A 1 0.97 27.39 21.92
CA MET A 1 0.80 26.83 23.31
C MET A 1 2.14 26.29 23.82
N GLN A 2 2.53 26.52 25.07
CA GLN A 2 3.82 26.00 25.57
C GLN A 2 3.74 24.52 25.95
N GLN A 3 4.54 23.68 25.29
CA GLN A 3 4.67 22.27 25.61
C GLN A 3 5.57 22.12 26.86
N LEU A 4 4.98 21.92 28.02
CA LEU A 4 5.69 21.92 29.30
C LEU A 4 6.56 20.67 29.53
N THR A 5 6.20 19.53 28.93
CA THR A 5 6.94 18.26 29.13
C THR A 5 6.93 17.40 27.86
N THR A 6 8.10 16.86 27.52
CA THR A 6 8.27 15.85 26.45
C THR A 6 8.17 14.43 26.99
N THR A 7 8.41 14.22 28.29
CA THR A 7 8.40 12.90 28.93
C THR A 7 6.98 12.47 29.32
N PRO A 8 6.67 11.15 29.24
CA PRO A 8 5.39 10.63 29.66
C PRO A 8 5.24 10.64 31.18
N PHE A 9 4.02 10.90 31.67
CA PHE A 9 3.70 10.84 33.10
C PHE A 9 3.37 9.41 33.56
N GLY A 10 3.63 9.12 34.84
CA GLY A 10 3.29 7.84 35.48
C GLY A 10 4.33 6.74 35.25
N ARG A 11 3.89 5.47 35.13
CA ARG A 11 4.77 4.29 35.02
C ARG A 11 5.31 4.03 33.61
N ARG A 12 5.02 4.90 32.63
CA ARG A 12 5.41 4.68 31.24
C ARG A 12 6.84 5.14 31.03
N GLN A 13 7.67 4.28 30.45
CA GLN A 13 9.06 4.61 30.15
C GLN A 13 9.16 5.55 28.94
N VAL A 14 10.22 6.35 28.93
CA VAL A 14 10.63 7.10 27.73
C VAL A 14 11.14 6.09 26.71
N THR A 15 10.57 6.10 25.50
CA THR A 15 11.01 5.23 24.39
C THR A 15 11.66 6.06 23.29
N SER A 16 12.53 5.44 22.49
CA SER A 16 13.16 6.08 21.32
C SER A 16 12.13 6.63 20.33
N GLY A 17 11.04 5.90 20.09
CA GLY A 17 9.93 6.35 19.23
C GLY A 17 9.25 7.62 19.73
N LEU A 18 9.12 7.79 21.05
CA LEU A 18 8.55 8.99 21.65
C LEU A 18 9.46 10.21 21.46
N ILE A 19 10.77 10.06 21.69
CA ILE A 19 11.75 11.13 21.46
C ILE A 19 11.82 11.49 19.98
N ALA A 20 11.86 10.51 19.09
CA ALA A 20 11.90 10.72 17.64
C ALA A 20 10.63 11.43 17.15
N SER A 21 9.45 11.05 17.64
CA SER A 21 8.19 11.70 17.28
C SER A 21 8.12 13.13 17.79
N ALA A 22 8.62 13.40 18.99
CA ALA A 22 8.66 14.76 19.55
C ALA A 22 9.64 15.66 18.78
N ALA A 23 10.83 15.15 18.47
CA ALA A 23 11.81 15.87 17.66
C ALA A 23 11.27 16.19 16.27
N ARG A 24 10.59 15.24 15.62
CA ARG A 24 9.97 15.46 14.30
C ARG A 24 8.83 16.46 14.36
N ALA A 25 7.95 16.38 15.36
CA ALA A 25 6.87 17.34 15.49
C ALA A 25 7.41 18.77 15.68
N ALA A 26 8.59 18.96 16.28
CA ALA A 26 9.20 20.27 16.41
C ALA A 26 9.74 20.85 15.08
N VAL A 27 9.92 20.02 14.04
CA VAL A 27 10.38 20.47 12.72
C VAL A 27 9.22 21.18 11.99
N PRO A 28 9.47 22.26 11.24
CA PRO A 28 8.48 22.86 10.35
C PRO A 28 7.93 21.82 9.38
N ALA A 29 6.63 21.85 9.13
CA ALA A 29 6.04 20.99 8.11
C ALA A 29 6.54 21.42 6.72
N ALA A 30 6.71 20.46 5.81
CA ALA A 30 7.08 20.77 4.43
C ALA A 30 5.94 21.46 3.67
N ASP A 31 4.70 21.09 4.00
CA ASP A 31 3.48 21.69 3.48
C ASP A 31 2.78 22.45 4.62
N ASP A 32 2.24 23.64 4.32
CA ASP A 32 1.56 24.48 5.31
C ASP A 32 0.20 23.90 5.74
N ALA A 33 -0.43 23.11 4.85
CA ALA A 33 -1.72 22.47 5.07
C ALA A 33 -1.86 21.17 4.26
N VAL A 34 -2.46 20.14 4.87
CA VAL A 34 -2.78 18.87 4.19
C VAL A 34 -4.17 18.35 4.57
N ASP A 35 -4.88 17.75 3.61
CA ASP A 35 -6.15 17.05 3.88
C ASP A 35 -5.89 15.80 4.75
N LYS A 36 -6.45 15.79 5.96
CA LYS A 36 -6.30 14.69 6.93
C LYS A 36 -6.79 13.34 6.39
N TRP A 37 -7.82 13.35 5.55
CA TRP A 37 -8.38 12.15 4.93
C TRP A 37 -7.53 11.68 3.75
N GLN A 38 -6.84 12.58 3.05
CA GLN A 38 -5.84 12.19 2.06
C GLN A 38 -4.66 11.48 2.74
N VAL A 39 -4.11 12.05 3.81
CA VAL A 39 -3.06 11.41 4.62
C VAL A 39 -3.53 10.05 5.16
N PHE A 40 -4.76 9.95 5.63
CA PHE A 40 -5.34 8.69 6.08
C PHE A 40 -5.45 7.63 4.97
N ARG A 41 -5.85 8.02 3.75
CA ARG A 41 -5.90 7.12 2.58
C ARG A 41 -4.51 6.63 2.19
N ASP A 42 -3.52 7.52 2.21
CA ASP A 42 -2.13 7.16 1.90
C ASP A 42 -1.55 6.23 2.98
N LEU A 43 -1.81 6.48 4.27
CA LEU A 43 -1.46 5.54 5.36
C LEU A 43 -2.14 4.18 5.20
N THR A 44 -3.39 4.16 4.76
CA THR A 44 -4.12 2.90 4.51
C THR A 44 -3.49 2.11 3.37
N THR A 45 -3.07 2.82 2.31
CA THR A 45 -2.38 2.24 1.15
C THR A 45 -1.02 1.69 1.54
N ALA A 46 -0.20 2.48 2.25
CA ALA A 46 1.16 2.12 2.64
C ALA A 46 1.25 1.33 3.98
N ARG A 47 0.12 0.91 4.54
CA ARG A 47 0.05 0.32 5.89
C ARG A 47 1.08 -0.79 6.13
N ALA A 48 1.21 -1.70 5.17
CA ALA A 48 2.13 -2.83 5.27
C ALA A 48 3.60 -2.38 5.22
N ALA A 49 3.93 -1.43 4.34
CA ALA A 49 5.27 -0.86 4.22
C ALA A 49 5.68 -0.08 5.48
N LEU A 50 4.72 0.58 6.14
CA LEU A 50 4.93 1.34 7.37
C LEU A 50 4.82 0.49 8.65
N GLY A 51 4.62 -0.82 8.55
CA GLY A 51 4.52 -1.72 9.71
C GLY A 51 3.30 -1.49 10.61
N LEU A 52 2.24 -0.86 10.10
CA LEU A 52 1.09 -0.44 10.90
C LEU A 52 0.05 -1.56 11.04
N PRO A 53 -0.47 -1.86 12.25
CA PRO A 53 -1.54 -2.83 12.40
C PRO A 53 -2.87 -2.26 11.87
N SER A 54 -3.66 -3.07 11.15
CA SER A 54 -4.93 -2.62 10.53
C SER A 54 -5.89 -1.94 11.53
N ARG A 55 -6.03 -2.49 12.74
CA ARG A 55 -6.88 -1.94 13.79
C ARG A 55 -6.38 -0.60 14.35
N ALA A 56 -5.09 -0.25 14.20
CA ALA A 56 -4.60 1.07 14.59
C ALA A 56 -5.10 2.16 13.65
N LEU A 57 -5.27 1.88 12.36
CA LEU A 57 -5.87 2.84 11.43
C LEU A 57 -7.33 3.13 11.76
N THR A 58 -8.08 2.15 12.26
CA THR A 58 -9.44 2.39 12.78
C THR A 58 -9.44 3.43 13.90
N VAL A 59 -8.49 3.31 14.84
CA VAL A 59 -8.34 4.27 15.94
C VAL A 59 -7.89 5.63 15.43
N LEU A 60 -6.98 5.67 14.44
CA LEU A 60 -6.54 6.91 13.82
C LEU A 60 -7.68 7.64 13.12
N SER A 61 -8.48 6.95 12.32
CA SER A 61 -9.69 7.51 11.68
C SER A 61 -10.65 8.09 12.72
N ALA A 62 -10.87 7.36 13.81
CA ALA A 62 -11.68 7.83 14.92
C ALA A 62 -11.08 9.10 15.57
N LEU A 63 -9.77 9.19 15.77
CA LEU A 63 -9.10 10.41 16.25
C LEU A 63 -9.27 11.60 15.29
N LEU A 64 -9.05 11.39 13.99
CA LEU A 64 -9.18 12.43 12.96
C LEU A 64 -10.59 13.01 12.89
N SER A 65 -11.61 12.21 13.21
CA SER A 65 -13.01 12.67 13.28
C SER A 65 -13.31 13.63 14.44
N PHE A 66 -12.41 13.77 15.43
CA PHE A 66 -12.54 14.75 16.52
C PHE A 66 -11.87 16.09 16.18
N HIS A 67 -11.06 16.14 15.12
CA HIS A 67 -10.60 17.40 14.53
C HIS A 67 -11.71 17.91 13.60
N PRO A 68 -12.29 19.10 13.81
CA PRO A 68 -13.41 19.57 12.99
C PRO A 68 -12.98 19.89 11.56
N GLU A 69 -11.85 20.58 11.39
CA GLU A 69 -11.37 21.01 10.07
C GLU A 69 -10.87 19.83 9.24
N THR A 70 -11.08 19.90 7.93
CA THR A 70 -10.58 18.88 7.00
C THR A 70 -9.06 18.92 6.87
N GLU A 71 -8.50 20.12 6.95
CA GLU A 71 -7.07 20.34 6.83
C GLU A 71 -6.38 20.26 8.20
N LEU A 72 -5.20 19.65 8.19
CA LEU A 72 -4.19 19.79 9.24
C LEU A 72 -3.27 20.90 8.78
N CYS A 73 -3.17 21.99 9.53
CA CYS A 73 -2.37 23.15 9.14
C CYS A 73 -1.69 23.80 10.34
N GLY A 74 -0.62 24.53 10.05
CA GLY A 74 0.07 25.40 11.00
C GLY A 74 1.16 24.73 11.83
N ASP A 75 1.88 25.59 12.56
CA ASP A 75 3.04 25.22 13.38
C ASP A 75 2.68 24.85 14.82
N ASP A 76 1.46 25.18 15.26
CA ASP A 76 0.97 24.84 16.59
C ASP A 76 0.54 23.36 16.69
N PRO A 77 0.65 22.73 17.87
CA PRO A 77 0.13 21.38 18.10
C PRO A 77 -1.36 21.24 17.76
N ILE A 78 -1.71 20.20 17.01
CA ILE A 78 -3.10 19.93 16.59
C ILE A 78 -3.70 18.91 17.56
N ILE A 79 -4.14 19.39 18.73
CA ILE A 79 -4.50 18.51 19.84
C ILE A 79 -6.00 18.18 19.86
N VAL A 80 -6.32 16.88 19.80
CA VAL A 80 -7.66 16.34 20.07
C VAL A 80 -7.70 15.60 21.41
N PHE A 81 -8.78 15.75 22.17
CA PHE A 81 -8.89 15.19 23.53
C PHE A 81 -10.17 14.36 23.78
N PRO A 82 -10.51 13.37 22.93
CA PRO A 82 -11.69 12.54 23.17
C PRO A 82 -11.51 11.63 24.38
N SER A 83 -12.60 11.42 25.12
CA SER A 83 -12.66 10.37 26.15
C SER A 83 -12.54 8.99 25.51
N ASN A 84 -11.99 8.01 26.24
CA ASN A 84 -11.87 6.64 25.71
C ASN A 84 -13.23 6.06 25.29
N ARG A 85 -14.31 6.40 25.99
CA ARG A 85 -15.68 6.01 25.62
C ARG A 85 -16.10 6.55 24.26
N ARG A 86 -16.01 7.87 24.04
CA ARG A 86 -16.38 8.47 22.74
C ARG A 86 -15.45 8.02 21.61
N LEU A 87 -14.17 7.82 21.91
CA LEU A 87 -13.23 7.30 20.94
C LEU A 87 -13.55 5.85 20.56
N ALA A 88 -13.92 5.02 21.53
CA ALA A 88 -14.37 3.64 21.29
C ALA A 88 -15.66 3.58 20.45
N GLU A 89 -16.64 4.47 20.72
CA GLU A 89 -17.87 4.58 19.94
C GLU A 89 -17.57 4.80 18.44
N ARG A 90 -16.65 5.72 18.12
CA ARG A 90 -16.22 5.97 16.73
C ARG A 90 -15.29 4.91 16.16
N ALA A 91 -14.60 4.16 17.01
CA ALA A 91 -13.77 3.01 16.64
C ALA A 91 -14.57 1.70 16.63
N HIS A 92 -15.85 1.74 16.27
CA HIS A 92 -16.76 0.58 16.16
C HIS A 92 -16.89 -0.23 17.46
N GLY A 93 -17.00 0.44 18.61
CA GLY A 93 -17.18 -0.21 19.91
C GLY A 93 -15.93 -0.94 20.41
N MET A 94 -14.73 -0.55 19.97
CA MET A 94 -13.48 -1.18 20.38
C MET A 94 -13.31 -1.17 21.91
N ALA A 95 -13.03 -2.34 22.49
CA ALA A 95 -12.76 -2.48 23.92
C ALA A 95 -11.60 -1.57 24.38
N GLU A 96 -11.68 -1.02 25.58
CA GLU A 96 -10.74 0.00 26.05
C GLU A 96 -9.28 -0.48 26.09
N ALA A 97 -9.04 -1.72 26.51
CA ALA A 97 -7.69 -2.30 26.53
C ALA A 97 -7.09 -2.37 25.11
N THR A 98 -7.90 -2.79 24.13
CA THR A 98 -7.52 -2.84 22.71
C THR A 98 -7.28 -1.44 22.15
N LEU A 99 -8.14 -0.48 22.50
CA LEU A 99 -7.98 0.92 22.12
C LEU A 99 -6.66 1.50 22.63
N ARG A 100 -6.33 1.28 23.91
CA ARG A 100 -5.07 1.72 24.52
C ARG A 100 -3.85 1.09 23.83
N ARG A 101 -3.91 -0.20 23.48
CA ARG A 101 -2.84 -0.88 22.73
C ARG A 101 -2.61 -0.23 21.36
N HIS A 102 -3.69 0.07 20.63
CA HIS A 102 -3.57 0.68 19.30
C HIS A 102 -3.13 2.15 19.34
N LEU A 103 -3.55 2.90 20.37
CA LEU A 103 -3.01 4.24 20.63
C LEU A 103 -1.50 4.19 20.89
N ALA A 104 -1.03 3.21 21.67
CA ALA A 104 0.40 3.02 21.90
C ALA A 104 1.15 2.72 20.59
N ALA A 105 0.60 1.85 19.73
CA ALA A 105 1.17 1.54 18.42
C ALA A 105 1.25 2.77 17.49
N LEU A 106 0.22 3.65 17.50
CA LEU A 106 0.25 4.90 16.74
C LEU A 106 1.31 5.88 17.26
N THR A 107 1.49 5.96 18.59
CA THR A 107 2.55 6.77 19.21
C THR A 107 3.94 6.21 18.89
N GLU A 108 4.11 4.89 18.97
CA GLU A 108 5.38 4.23 18.67
C GLU A 108 5.76 4.37 17.19
N ALA A 109 4.78 4.33 16.29
CA ALA A 109 4.96 4.62 14.88
C ALA A 109 5.19 6.12 14.58
N GLY A 110 5.14 7.00 15.59
CA GLY A 110 5.33 8.43 15.44
C GLY A 110 4.28 9.11 14.57
N LEU A 111 3.05 8.56 14.55
CA LEU A 111 1.92 9.14 13.81
C LEU A 111 1.09 10.09 14.67
N ILE A 112 1.13 9.91 15.99
CA ILE A 112 0.50 10.80 16.96
C ILE A 112 1.43 11.01 18.13
N LEU A 113 1.38 12.19 18.73
CA LEU A 113 2.01 12.46 20.01
C LEU A 113 0.96 12.46 21.13
N ARG A 114 1.39 12.09 22.33
CA ARG A 114 0.50 12.05 23.49
C ARG A 114 0.94 13.10 24.50
N HIS A 115 0.06 14.05 24.79
CA HIS A 115 0.22 15.02 25.86
C HIS A 115 -0.51 14.52 27.09
N ASP A 116 0.23 13.90 28.00
CA ASP A 116 -0.32 13.39 29.25
C ASP A 116 -0.51 14.52 30.28
N SER A 117 -1.63 14.50 31.01
CA SER A 117 -1.81 15.39 32.17
C SER A 117 -1.19 14.78 33.42
N PRO A 118 -0.86 15.60 34.44
CA PRO A 118 -0.35 15.13 35.73
C PRO A 118 -1.28 14.09 36.41
N ASN A 119 -2.59 14.18 36.16
CA ASN A 119 -3.61 13.28 36.70
C ASN A 119 -4.00 12.13 35.74
N GLY A 120 -3.32 11.99 34.60
CA GLY A 120 -3.60 10.94 33.60
C GLY A 120 -4.93 11.07 32.85
N LYS A 121 -5.68 12.15 33.06
CA LYS A 121 -6.95 12.46 32.36
C LYS A 121 -6.70 13.33 31.12
N ARG A 122 -7.56 13.24 30.11
CA ARG A 122 -7.51 14.12 28.92
C ARG A 122 -8.51 15.25 29.13
N TYR A 123 -8.02 16.48 29.22
CA TYR A 123 -8.86 17.67 29.40
C TYR A 123 -8.12 18.90 28.89
N ALA A 124 -8.90 19.94 28.61
CA ALA A 124 -8.38 21.27 28.33
C ALA A 124 -8.55 22.13 29.59
N ALA A 125 -7.45 22.55 30.19
CA ALA A 125 -7.44 23.49 31.30
C ALA A 125 -7.65 24.91 30.76
N ARG A 126 -8.57 25.67 31.34
CA ARG A 126 -8.72 27.10 31.09
C ARG A 126 -8.07 27.88 32.22
N ASP A 127 -7.39 28.97 31.92
CA ASP A 127 -6.90 29.90 32.94
C ASP A 127 -8.06 30.73 33.53
N GLY A 128 -7.75 31.57 34.52
CA GLY A 128 -8.73 32.45 35.16
C GLY A 128 -9.38 33.48 34.22
N SER A 129 -8.88 33.63 32.99
CA SER A 129 -9.46 34.49 31.95
C SER A 129 -10.39 33.73 30.98
N GLY A 130 -10.48 32.40 31.11
CA GLY A 130 -11.25 31.54 30.22
C GLY A 130 -10.49 31.09 28.96
N ALA A 131 -9.25 31.56 28.76
CA ALA A 131 -8.37 31.13 27.68
C ALA A 131 -7.79 29.72 27.96
N LEU A 132 -7.48 28.97 26.91
CA LEU A 132 -6.94 27.61 27.04
C LEU A 132 -5.48 27.67 27.54
N SER A 133 -5.28 27.29 28.81
CA SER A 133 -3.99 27.33 29.51
C SER A 133 -3.13 26.08 29.24
N ALA A 134 -3.75 24.90 29.14
CA ALA A 134 -3.07 23.65 28.79
C ALA A 134 -4.04 22.64 28.16
N VAL A 135 -3.63 21.95 27.09
CA VAL A 135 -4.45 20.91 26.43
C VAL A 135 -3.75 19.56 26.54
N PHE A 136 -4.42 18.61 27.19
CA PHE A 136 -3.92 17.25 27.40
C PHE A 136 -4.72 16.27 26.55
N GLY A 137 -4.10 15.71 25.52
CA GLY A 137 -4.74 14.91 24.48
C GLY A 137 -3.76 14.22 23.54
N PHE A 138 -4.15 14.05 22.29
CA PHE A 138 -3.32 13.55 21.21
C PHE A 138 -3.05 14.64 20.20
N ASP A 139 -1.78 14.90 19.95
CA ASP A 139 -1.33 15.81 18.91
C ASP A 139 -1.20 15.07 17.56
N LEU A 140 -1.89 15.61 16.56
CA LEU A 140 -1.97 15.11 15.19
C LEU A 140 -0.95 15.79 14.26
N ARG A 141 -0.23 16.80 14.71
CA ARG A 141 0.81 17.50 13.93
C ARG A 141 1.87 16.57 13.33
N PRO A 142 2.27 15.42 13.95
CA PRO A 142 3.16 14.47 13.29
C PRO A 142 2.67 13.97 11.93
N LEU A 143 1.35 13.94 11.68
CA LEU A 143 0.77 13.58 10.38
C LEU A 143 1.02 14.65 9.31
N LEU A 144 0.97 15.92 9.70
CA LEU A 144 1.25 17.05 8.83
C LEU A 144 2.74 17.06 8.43
N VAL A 145 3.63 16.97 9.42
CA VAL A 145 5.09 16.95 9.18
C VAL A 145 5.50 15.77 8.29
N ARG A 146 4.83 14.61 8.43
CA ARG A 146 5.17 13.39 7.68
C ARG A 146 4.32 13.18 6.43
N ALA A 147 3.49 14.14 6.04
CA ALA A 147 2.56 13.97 4.93
C ALA A 147 3.27 13.56 3.64
N ALA A 148 4.38 14.23 3.31
CA ALA A 148 5.20 13.91 2.13
C ALA A 148 5.82 12.50 2.19
N GLU A 149 6.37 12.09 3.34
CA GLU A 149 6.91 10.74 3.57
C GLU A 149 5.84 9.66 3.34
N ILE A 150 4.66 9.89 3.92
CA ILE A 150 3.51 8.99 3.83
C ILE A 150 3.00 8.89 2.38
N ALA A 151 2.87 10.03 1.70
CA ALA A 151 2.43 10.11 0.31
C ALA A 151 3.40 9.37 -0.63
N ALA A 152 4.71 9.52 -0.40
CA ALA A 152 5.75 8.81 -1.16
C ALA A 152 5.66 7.29 -0.94
N ALA A 153 5.49 6.83 0.31
CA ALA A 153 5.30 5.41 0.60
C ALA A 153 4.02 4.84 -0.06
N ALA A 154 2.94 5.61 -0.08
CA ALA A 154 1.69 5.22 -0.72
C ALA A 154 1.81 5.19 -2.25
N ARG A 155 2.54 6.13 -2.85
CA ARG A 155 2.88 6.13 -4.28
C ARG A 155 3.67 4.87 -4.64
N ALA A 156 4.78 4.62 -3.95
CA ALA A 156 5.61 3.43 -4.18
C ALA A 156 4.81 2.12 -4.06
N THR A 157 3.88 2.04 -3.09
CA THR A 157 3.01 0.87 -2.94
C THR A 157 2.06 0.68 -4.12
N ARG A 158 1.45 1.77 -4.63
CA ARG A 158 0.59 1.73 -5.82
C ARG A 158 1.37 1.34 -7.06
N ASP A 159 2.55 1.94 -7.25
CA ASP A 159 3.39 1.70 -8.43
C ASP A 159 3.87 0.23 -8.45
N ALA A 160 4.26 -0.32 -7.30
CA ALA A 160 4.62 -1.73 -7.18
C ALA A 160 3.44 -2.66 -7.50
N ALA A 161 2.24 -2.35 -7.02
CA ALA A 161 1.04 -3.13 -7.32
C ALA A 161 0.67 -3.06 -8.80
N GLU A 162 0.77 -1.88 -9.41
CA GLU A 162 0.52 -1.69 -10.84
C GLU A 162 1.55 -2.41 -11.70
N ALA A 163 2.84 -2.36 -11.34
CA ALA A 163 3.90 -3.09 -12.04
C ALA A 163 3.63 -4.62 -12.03
N LEU A 164 3.24 -5.17 -10.88
CA LEU A 164 2.84 -6.58 -10.78
C LEU A 164 1.62 -6.89 -11.65
N ARG A 165 0.61 -6.01 -11.64
CA ARG A 165 -0.59 -6.16 -12.46
C ARG A 165 -0.25 -6.17 -13.96
N ARG A 166 0.56 -5.21 -14.43
CA ARG A 166 1.00 -5.12 -15.84
C ARG A 166 1.78 -6.35 -16.28
N LYS A 167 2.72 -6.84 -15.44
CA LYS A 167 3.46 -8.09 -15.73
C LYS A 167 2.53 -9.29 -15.85
N ARG A 168 1.54 -9.39 -14.95
CA ARG A 168 0.53 -10.46 -14.99
C ARG A 168 -0.36 -10.37 -16.23
N GLU A 169 -0.79 -9.16 -16.62
CA GLU A 169 -1.54 -8.92 -17.86
C GLU A 169 -0.71 -9.32 -19.09
N CYS A 170 0.57 -8.95 -19.14
CA CYS A 170 1.51 -9.38 -20.18
C CYS A 170 1.58 -10.91 -20.30
N LEU A 171 1.79 -11.61 -19.17
CA LEU A 171 1.82 -13.07 -19.15
C LEU A 171 0.52 -13.70 -19.69
N VAL A 172 -0.64 -13.16 -19.30
CA VAL A 172 -1.94 -13.64 -19.80
C VAL A 172 -2.07 -13.45 -21.31
N LEU A 173 -1.63 -12.31 -21.85
CA LEU A 173 -1.62 -12.06 -23.30
C LEU A 173 -0.67 -13.01 -24.03
N LEU A 174 0.54 -13.21 -23.51
CA LEU A 174 1.51 -14.14 -24.08
C LEU A 174 0.98 -15.58 -24.14
N ILE A 175 0.36 -16.07 -23.07
CA ILE A 175 -0.26 -17.40 -23.04
C ILE A 175 -1.37 -17.50 -24.08
N ARG A 176 -2.23 -16.46 -24.19
CA ARG A 176 -3.31 -16.43 -25.18
C ARG A 176 -2.77 -16.47 -26.62
N ASP A 177 -1.70 -15.75 -26.91
CA ASP A 177 -1.09 -15.75 -28.24
C ASP A 177 -0.46 -17.10 -28.56
N CYS A 178 0.23 -17.71 -27.60
CA CYS A 178 0.74 -19.07 -27.74
C CYS A 178 -0.38 -20.07 -28.04
N ASP A 179 -1.54 -19.95 -27.37
CA ASP A 179 -2.69 -20.83 -27.63
C ASP A 179 -3.22 -20.70 -29.06
N LYS A 180 -3.30 -19.46 -29.57
CA LYS A 180 -3.76 -19.21 -30.94
C LYS A 180 -2.77 -19.75 -31.97
N LEU A 181 -1.47 -19.55 -31.75
CA LEU A 181 -0.44 -20.06 -32.66
C LEU A 181 -0.38 -21.59 -32.64
N ALA A 182 -0.45 -22.21 -31.46
CA ALA A 182 -0.50 -23.66 -31.32
C ALA A 182 -1.76 -24.26 -31.99
N ALA A 183 -2.90 -23.59 -31.87
CA ALA A 183 -4.13 -23.99 -32.56
C ALA A 183 -4.03 -23.84 -34.09
N PHE A 184 -3.34 -22.81 -34.58
CA PHE A 184 -3.09 -22.60 -36.01
C PHE A 184 -2.18 -23.67 -36.60
N ILE A 185 -1.07 -24.01 -35.91
CA ILE A 185 -0.14 -25.07 -36.31
C ILE A 185 -0.87 -26.42 -36.39
N GLY A 186 -1.75 -26.69 -35.42
CA GLY A 186 -2.62 -27.86 -35.44
C GLY A 186 -1.89 -29.20 -35.22
N PRO A 187 -2.56 -30.21 -34.62
CA PRO A 187 -1.95 -31.51 -34.36
C PRO A 187 -1.79 -32.38 -35.62
N ARG A 188 -2.40 -31.99 -36.76
CA ARG A 188 -2.30 -32.73 -38.02
C ARG A 188 -1.03 -32.39 -38.80
N ASP A 189 -0.62 -31.13 -38.76
CA ASP A 189 0.54 -30.65 -39.51
C ASP A 189 1.85 -30.83 -38.71
N ASP A 190 1.80 -30.71 -37.37
CA ASP A 190 2.93 -31.07 -36.48
C ASP A 190 2.48 -31.61 -35.10
N PRO A 191 2.17 -32.92 -35.00
CA PRO A 191 1.79 -33.53 -33.73
C PRO A 191 2.90 -33.51 -32.67
N ALA A 192 4.18 -33.54 -33.07
CA ALA A 192 5.31 -33.56 -32.15
C ALA A 192 5.60 -32.17 -31.55
N GLY A 193 5.50 -31.11 -32.37
CA GLY A 193 5.57 -29.72 -31.92
C GLY A 193 4.40 -29.33 -31.02
N ALA A 194 3.17 -29.73 -31.39
CA ALA A 194 1.98 -29.48 -30.58
C ALA A 194 2.10 -30.08 -29.16
N ALA A 195 2.63 -31.30 -29.05
CA ALA A 195 2.88 -31.94 -27.75
C ALA A 195 3.98 -31.22 -26.93
N SER A 196 5.00 -30.68 -27.60
CA SER A 196 6.15 -30.01 -26.95
C SER A 196 5.79 -28.70 -26.25
N HIS A 197 4.77 -27.98 -26.73
CA HIS A 197 4.35 -26.70 -26.14
C HIS A 197 3.17 -26.82 -25.15
N THR A 198 2.40 -27.91 -25.22
CA THR A 198 1.19 -28.09 -24.39
C THR A 198 1.50 -28.16 -22.90
N THR A 199 2.49 -28.96 -22.50
CA THR A 199 2.87 -29.15 -21.08
C THR A 199 3.44 -27.86 -20.45
N PRO A 200 4.39 -27.14 -21.08
CA PRO A 200 4.85 -25.84 -20.59
C PRO A 200 3.73 -24.81 -20.43
N LEU A 201 2.83 -24.67 -21.41
CA LEU A 201 1.71 -23.72 -21.35
C LEU A 201 0.74 -24.05 -20.21
N ALA A 202 0.46 -25.34 -19.96
CA ALA A 202 -0.33 -25.77 -18.80
C ALA A 202 0.34 -25.38 -17.47
N GLY A 203 1.67 -25.51 -17.39
CA GLY A 203 2.46 -25.05 -16.24
C GLY A 203 2.32 -23.55 -15.97
N LEU A 204 2.39 -22.72 -17.01
CA LEU A 204 2.21 -21.27 -16.90
C LEU A 204 0.80 -20.91 -16.38
N ARG A 205 -0.25 -21.57 -16.89
CA ARG A 205 -1.64 -21.37 -16.41
C ARG A 205 -1.82 -21.77 -14.96
N ALA A 206 -1.19 -22.88 -14.54
CA ALA A 206 -1.23 -23.33 -13.16
C ALA A 206 -0.52 -22.33 -12.23
N ALA A 207 0.62 -21.78 -12.66
CA ALA A 207 1.36 -20.77 -11.90
C ALA A 207 0.55 -19.48 -11.69
N LEU A 208 -0.22 -19.04 -12.70
CA LEU A 208 -1.10 -17.87 -12.58
C LEU A 208 -2.13 -18.00 -11.44
N ARG A 209 -2.53 -19.21 -11.03
CA ARG A 209 -3.50 -19.40 -9.93
C ARG A 209 -2.90 -19.11 -8.54
N ARG A 210 -1.60 -18.91 -8.43
CA ARG A 210 -0.88 -18.66 -7.18
C ARG A 210 -0.59 -17.17 -6.99
N LYS A 211 -0.23 -16.80 -5.76
CA LYS A 211 0.36 -15.49 -5.45
C LYS A 211 1.79 -15.50 -5.98
N LEU A 212 2.07 -14.62 -6.95
CA LEU A 212 3.38 -14.49 -7.60
C LEU A 212 4.00 -13.15 -7.24
N ASP A 213 5.30 -13.15 -6.99
CA ASP A 213 6.08 -11.92 -6.88
C ASP A 213 6.57 -11.44 -8.26
N ALA A 214 7.28 -10.32 -8.28
CA ALA A 214 7.75 -9.71 -9.52
C ALA A 214 8.75 -10.60 -10.26
N ALA A 215 9.68 -11.24 -9.54
CA ALA A 215 10.70 -12.08 -10.12
C ALA A 215 10.10 -13.34 -10.76
N ALA A 216 9.15 -13.98 -10.08
CA ALA A 216 8.42 -15.12 -10.62
C ALA A 216 7.61 -14.74 -11.86
N LEU A 217 6.94 -13.57 -11.86
CA LEU A 217 6.23 -13.09 -13.04
C LEU A 217 7.17 -12.84 -14.22
N ASP A 218 8.35 -12.26 -13.98
CA ASP A 218 9.35 -12.02 -15.04
C ASP A 218 9.88 -13.32 -15.63
N GLN A 219 10.19 -14.32 -14.79
CA GLN A 219 10.59 -15.65 -15.25
C GLN A 219 9.51 -16.28 -16.11
N LEU A 220 8.25 -16.23 -15.67
CA LEU A 220 7.12 -16.81 -16.42
C LEU A 220 6.86 -16.07 -17.73
N CYS A 221 6.97 -14.73 -17.75
CA CYS A 221 6.88 -13.93 -18.98
C CYS A 221 7.97 -14.33 -19.98
N ASN A 222 9.22 -14.49 -19.52
CA ASN A 222 10.33 -14.93 -20.37
C ASN A 222 10.08 -16.33 -20.93
N CYS A 223 9.65 -17.28 -20.10
CA CYS A 223 9.27 -18.63 -20.57
C CYS A 223 8.16 -18.57 -21.62
N ALA A 224 7.11 -17.77 -21.39
CA ALA A 224 6.01 -17.60 -22.33
C ALA A 224 6.48 -16.98 -23.66
N ALA A 225 7.37 -15.98 -23.60
CA ALA A 225 7.93 -15.34 -24.80
C ALA A 225 8.81 -16.31 -25.62
N THR A 226 9.60 -17.17 -24.97
CA THR A 226 10.36 -18.23 -25.66
C THR A 226 9.45 -19.21 -26.36
N ILE A 227 8.39 -19.67 -25.70
CA ILE A 227 7.39 -20.57 -26.33
C ILE A 227 6.73 -19.86 -27.52
N ARG A 228 6.33 -18.59 -27.35
CA ARG A 228 5.71 -17.81 -28.43
C ARG A 228 6.62 -17.70 -29.65
N SER A 229 7.90 -17.37 -29.46
CA SER A 229 8.88 -17.24 -30.54
C SER A 229 9.12 -18.56 -31.28
N ALA A 230 9.13 -19.69 -30.57
CA ALA A 230 9.23 -21.01 -31.19
C ALA A 230 7.98 -21.31 -32.06
N LEU A 231 6.79 -21.03 -31.54
CA LEU A 231 5.52 -21.20 -32.26
C LEU A 231 5.42 -20.26 -33.47
N GLU A 232 5.87 -19.00 -33.35
CA GLU A 232 5.92 -18.05 -34.47
C GLU A 232 6.83 -18.56 -35.60
N THR A 233 7.99 -19.11 -35.24
CA THR A 233 8.94 -19.69 -36.21
C THR A 233 8.33 -20.90 -36.92
N GLN A 234 7.68 -21.79 -36.19
CA GLN A 234 6.98 -22.96 -36.75
C GLN A 234 5.83 -22.54 -37.68
N ALA A 235 4.98 -21.61 -37.25
CA ALA A 235 3.88 -21.10 -38.05
C ALA A 235 4.36 -20.44 -39.36
N ALA A 236 5.46 -19.68 -39.30
CA ALA A 236 6.05 -19.07 -40.49
C ALA A 236 6.58 -20.13 -41.49
N ALA A 237 7.24 -21.18 -40.99
CA ALA A 237 7.72 -22.27 -41.83
C ALA A 237 6.56 -22.99 -42.56
N LEU A 238 5.43 -23.23 -41.89
CA LEU A 238 4.23 -23.82 -42.51
C LEU A 238 3.64 -22.92 -43.61
N CYS A 239 3.63 -21.60 -43.41
CA CYS A 239 3.16 -20.69 -44.46
C CYS A 239 4.05 -20.70 -45.71
N GLN A 240 5.36 -20.88 -45.56
CA GLN A 240 6.30 -20.95 -46.68
C GLN A 240 6.16 -22.25 -47.49
N THR A 241 5.94 -23.40 -46.82
CA THR A 241 5.77 -24.69 -47.50
C THR A 241 4.48 -24.76 -48.32
N VAL A 242 3.41 -24.09 -47.87
CA VAL A 242 2.16 -23.97 -48.63
C VAL A 242 2.35 -23.13 -49.90
N GLN A 243 3.18 -22.09 -49.86
CA GLN A 243 3.46 -21.24 -51.03
C GLN A 243 4.30 -21.95 -52.10
N SER A 244 5.30 -22.76 -51.71
CA SER A 244 6.12 -23.51 -52.67
C SER A 244 5.35 -24.64 -53.36
N SER A 245 4.48 -25.37 -52.63
CA SER A 245 3.63 -26.41 -53.22
C SER A 245 2.60 -25.88 -54.22
N GLY A 246 2.23 -24.59 -54.13
CA GLY A 246 1.31 -23.95 -55.07
C GLY A 246 1.97 -23.50 -56.39
N GLN A 247 3.29 -23.26 -56.39
CA GLN A 247 4.04 -22.84 -57.58
C GLN A 247 4.46 -24.02 -58.46
N ASP A 248 4.80 -25.18 -57.88
CA ASP A 248 5.18 -26.36 -58.66
C ASP A 248 4.04 -26.89 -59.54
N ALA A 249 2.78 -26.70 -59.13
CA ALA A 249 1.60 -27.09 -59.92
C ALA A 249 1.33 -26.21 -61.15
N GLN A 250 2.00 -25.06 -61.30
CA GLN A 250 1.79 -24.12 -62.41
C GLN A 250 2.87 -24.18 -63.51
N THR A 251 3.89 -25.03 -63.37
CA THR A 251 5.05 -25.06 -64.29
C THR A 251 5.07 -26.26 -65.25
N GLU A 252 4.00 -27.05 -65.32
CA GLU A 252 3.81 -28.07 -66.36
C GLU A 252 2.89 -27.54 -67.47
N ARG A 253 3.47 -26.84 -68.45
CA ARG A 253 2.91 -26.68 -69.81
C ARG A 253 4.01 -26.51 -70.84
#